data_AF-A0A4Y4KLK8-F1
#
_entry.id   AF-A0A4Y4KLK8-F1
#
_cell.length_a   1.000
_cell.length_b   1.000
_cell.length_c   1.000
_cell.angle_alpha   90.00
_cell.angle_beta   90.00
_cell.angle_gamma   90.00
#
_symmetry.space_group_name_H-M   'P 1'
#
loop_
_entity.id
_entity.type
_entity.pdbx_description
1 polymer ?
#
loop_
_entity_poly.entity_id
_entity_poly.type
_entity_poly.pdbx_seq_one_letter_code
_entity_poly.pdbx_strand_id
1 'polypeptide(L)'
;MRVQMPALPEKGKHMWSAQDVARDQVRRQANGLDVAAVAEKVAKAAVRERETAEQLRGNGSFYEFEMDRERLAAIWLAKHAEWQRVRNLMTAAGWSVYEPEQDAQGSVWAREREERLAGALAAQAASGERQGEEADELRAEVQLSAAPSRLIQTVASRTGLRPSQVLAQLAERIVVAEDGTVSVPPFTPSW
;
A
#
# COMPACT_ATOMS: atom_id res chain seq x y z
N MET A 1 -8.50 -34.18 -1.87
CA MET A 1 -7.55 -33.24 -2.52
C MET A 1 -7.85 -31.86 -1.95
N ARG A 2 -7.04 -31.37 -1.01
CA ARG A 2 -7.31 -30.15 -0.24
C ARG A 2 -6.62 -28.99 -0.97
N VAL A 3 -7.41 -28.13 -1.62
CA VAL A 3 -6.87 -26.96 -2.34
C VAL A 3 -6.40 -25.96 -1.30
N GLN A 4 -5.09 -25.74 -1.27
CA GLN A 4 -4.46 -24.73 -0.44
C GLN A 4 -4.70 -23.37 -1.10
N MET A 5 -5.55 -22.54 -0.47
CA MET A 5 -5.73 -21.17 -0.92
C MET A 5 -4.41 -20.40 -0.73
N PRO A 6 -3.93 -19.65 -1.73
CA PRO A 6 -2.80 -18.76 -1.54
C PRO A 6 -3.19 -17.67 -0.54
N ALA A 7 -2.31 -17.43 0.45
CA ALA A 7 -2.46 -16.34 1.39
C ALA A 7 -2.65 -15.03 0.62
N LEU A 8 -3.73 -14.32 0.92
CA LEU A 8 -3.95 -12.96 0.42
C LEU A 8 -2.74 -12.10 0.83
N PRO A 9 -2.17 -11.31 -0.11
CA PRO A 9 -1.08 -10.40 0.24
C PRO A 9 -1.59 -9.42 1.31
N GLU A 10 -0.81 -9.23 2.36
CA GLU A 10 -1.06 -8.25 3.41
C GLU A 10 -1.14 -6.85 2.79
N LYS A 11 -2.34 -6.46 2.34
CA LYS A 11 -2.63 -5.13 1.84
C LYS A 11 -2.43 -4.14 3.00
N GLY A 12 -1.36 -3.36 2.91
CA GLY A 12 -1.21 -2.11 3.64
C GLY A 12 -0.56 -2.16 5.02
N LYS A 13 0.30 -3.15 5.34
CA LYS A 13 1.14 -3.03 6.55
C LYS A 13 2.12 -1.88 6.39
N HIS A 14 1.95 -0.89 7.27
CA HIS A 14 2.71 0.36 7.38
C HIS A 14 4.04 0.38 6.62
N MET A 15 4.15 1.30 5.66
CA MET A 15 5.37 1.59 4.88
C MET A 15 6.65 1.76 5.73
N TRP A 16 6.50 2.06 7.03
CA TRP A 16 7.60 2.30 7.96
C TRP A 16 7.61 1.30 9.12
N SER A 17 8.80 0.72 9.36
CA SER A 17 9.06 -0.08 10.55
C SER A 17 9.01 0.79 11.82
N ALA A 18 8.84 0.16 12.98
CA ALA A 18 8.92 0.85 14.27
C ALA A 18 10.29 1.55 14.47
N GLN A 19 11.36 0.96 13.93
CA GLN A 19 12.71 1.53 13.96
C GLN A 19 12.83 2.79 13.08
N ASP A 20 12.28 2.76 11.86
CA ASP A 20 12.26 3.94 10.98
C ASP A 20 11.52 5.10 11.64
N VAL A 21 10.37 4.82 12.25
CA VAL A 21 9.56 5.83 12.97
C VAL A 21 10.32 6.36 14.19
N ALA A 22 10.98 5.49 14.97
CA ALA A 22 11.75 5.89 16.14
C ALA A 22 12.94 6.79 15.76
N ARG A 23 13.75 6.37 14.79
CA ARG A 23 14.93 7.11 14.31
C ARG A 23 14.56 8.51 13.83
N ASP A 24 13.54 8.62 13.00
CA ASP A 24 13.07 9.90 12.48
C ASP A 24 12.55 10.84 13.58
N GLN A 25 11.73 10.32 14.50
CA GLN A 25 11.20 11.13 15.60
C GLN A 25 12.28 11.55 16.60
N VAL A 26 13.20 10.65 16.96
CA VAL A 26 14.32 10.98 17.85
C VAL A 26 15.24 11.99 17.18
N ARG A 27 15.63 11.78 15.91
CA ARG A 27 16.48 12.72 15.16
C ARG A 27 15.92 14.14 15.16
N ARG A 28 14.60 14.29 14.92
CA ARG A 28 13.92 15.60 14.96
C ARG A 28 13.85 16.22 16.35
N GLN A 29 13.62 15.40 17.38
CA GLN A 29 13.51 15.90 18.77
C GLN A 29 14.85 16.16 19.44
N ALA A 30 15.89 15.43 19.05
CA ALA A 30 17.21 15.48 19.66
C ALA A 30 18.03 16.67 19.16
N ASN A 31 17.68 17.25 18.00
CA ASN A 31 18.42 18.36 17.42
C ASN A 31 18.53 19.54 18.40
N GLY A 32 19.75 19.92 18.74
CA GLY A 32 20.03 21.01 19.68
C GLY A 32 19.88 20.65 21.16
N LEU A 33 19.60 19.39 21.51
CA LEU A 33 19.55 18.97 22.91
C LEU A 33 20.95 18.77 23.48
N ASP A 34 21.14 19.20 24.71
CA ASP A 34 22.33 18.88 25.49
C ASP A 34 22.27 17.47 26.11
N VAL A 35 23.38 17.05 26.72
CA VAL A 35 23.51 15.72 27.35
C VAL A 35 22.46 15.48 28.43
N ALA A 36 22.10 16.51 29.22
CA ALA A 36 21.15 16.38 30.31
C ALA A 36 19.71 16.20 29.78
N ALA A 37 19.32 16.99 28.78
CA ALA A 37 18.05 16.86 28.09
C ALA A 37 17.91 15.52 27.38
N VAL A 38 18.98 15.02 26.75
CA VAL A 38 19.00 13.67 26.15
C VAL A 38 18.83 12.59 27.23
N ALA A 39 19.49 12.72 28.38
CA ALA A 39 19.31 11.79 29.50
C ALA A 39 17.86 11.78 30.04
N GLU A 40 17.22 12.94 30.12
CA GLU A 40 15.80 13.06 30.48
C GLU A 40 14.90 12.34 29.45
N LYS A 41 15.19 12.49 28.15
CA LYS A 41 14.46 11.81 27.08
C LYS A 41 14.61 10.29 27.16
N VAL A 42 15.81 9.78 27.46
CA VAL A 42 16.05 8.34 27.71
C VAL A 42 15.16 7.85 28.86
N ALA A 43 15.14 8.56 29.99
CA ALA A 43 14.34 8.18 31.14
C ALA A 43 12.83 8.17 30.81
N LYS A 44 12.34 9.21 30.12
CA LYS A 44 10.93 9.27 29.68
C LYS A 44 10.59 8.13 28.72
N ALA A 45 11.47 7.80 27.78
CA ALA A 45 11.26 6.70 26.84
C ALA A 45 11.21 5.34 27.55
N ALA A 46 12.07 5.11 28.55
CA ALA A 46 12.05 3.90 29.37
C ALA A 46 10.73 3.73 30.13
N VAL A 47 10.18 4.81 30.69
CA VAL A 47 8.86 4.78 31.35
C VAL A 47 7.77 4.39 30.36
N ARG A 48 7.74 5.03 29.17
CA ARG A 48 6.73 4.74 28.14
C ARG A 48 6.83 3.33 27.57
N GLU A 49 8.04 2.81 27.37
CA GLU A 49 8.26 1.42 26.99
C GLU A 49 7.64 0.48 28.04
N ARG A 50 7.92 0.72 29.32
CA ARG A 50 7.37 -0.10 30.41
C ARG A 50 5.84 -0.04 30.46
N GLU A 51 5.25 1.16 30.43
CA GLU A 51 3.80 1.36 30.43
C GLU A 51 3.12 0.61 29.27
N THR A 52 3.69 0.71 28.07
CA THR A 52 3.11 0.08 26.88
C THR A 52 3.28 -1.44 26.87
N ALA A 53 4.39 -1.95 27.41
CA ALA A 53 4.57 -3.38 27.64
C ALA A 53 3.66 -3.94 28.76
N GLU A 54 3.33 -3.15 29.78
CA GLU A 54 2.34 -3.50 30.81
C GLU A 54 0.91 -3.51 30.24
N GLN A 55 0.56 -2.51 29.42
CA GLN A 55 -0.74 -2.47 28.73
C GLN A 55 -0.95 -3.65 27.77
N LEU A 56 0.11 -4.11 27.09
CA LEU A 56 0.06 -5.33 26.28
C LEU A 56 -0.18 -6.59 27.09
N ARG A 57 0.29 -6.65 28.34
CA ARG A 57 0.07 -7.80 29.23
C ARG A 57 -1.34 -7.83 29.84
N GLY A 58 -2.11 -6.75 29.72
CA GLY A 58 -3.50 -6.68 30.18
C GLY A 58 -4.46 -7.38 29.21
N ASN A 59 -5.25 -8.33 29.73
CA ASN A 59 -6.17 -9.24 29.00
C ASN A 59 -7.39 -8.58 28.30
N GLY A 60 -7.25 -7.42 27.67
CA GLY A 60 -8.35 -6.73 26.98
C GLY A 60 -8.41 -7.04 25.48
N SER A 61 -9.23 -8.03 25.09
CA SER A 61 -9.49 -8.43 23.70
C SER A 61 -10.29 -7.38 22.93
N PHE A 62 -9.64 -6.71 21.97
CA PHE A 62 -10.28 -6.04 20.83
C PHE A 62 -9.29 -6.04 19.65
N TYR A 63 -9.53 -6.87 18.65
CA TYR A 63 -8.60 -7.23 17.56
C TYR A 63 -8.04 -6.06 16.72
N GLU A 64 -8.73 -4.93 16.64
CA GLU A 64 -8.24 -3.75 15.90
C GLU A 64 -7.33 -2.85 16.77
N PHE A 65 -7.61 -2.78 18.08
CA PHE A 65 -6.80 -2.01 19.04
C PHE A 65 -5.56 -2.76 19.51
N GLU A 66 -5.56 -4.10 19.44
CA GLU A 66 -4.45 -4.94 19.88
C GLU A 66 -3.23 -4.79 18.95
N MET A 67 -3.44 -4.80 17.63
CA MET A 67 -2.38 -4.55 16.64
C MET A 67 -1.78 -3.14 16.78
N ASP A 68 -2.60 -2.14 17.07
CA ASP A 68 -2.13 -0.78 17.33
C ASP A 68 -1.34 -0.67 18.64
N ARG A 69 -1.71 -1.44 19.68
CA ARG A 69 -0.94 -1.52 20.94
C ARG A 69 0.40 -2.21 20.76
N GLU A 70 0.45 -3.31 20.02
CA GLU A 70 1.69 -4.03 19.72
C GLU A 70 2.66 -3.13 18.96
N ARG A 71 2.14 -2.43 17.94
CA ARG A 71 2.90 -1.47 17.18
C ARG A 71 3.39 -0.30 18.05
N LEU A 72 2.53 0.22 18.92
CA LEU A 72 2.90 1.30 19.82
C LEU A 72 4.01 0.88 20.79
N ALA A 73 3.92 -0.31 21.37
CA ALA A 73 4.97 -0.86 22.22
C ALA A 73 6.28 -1.07 21.45
N ALA A 74 6.21 -1.60 20.23
CA ALA A 74 7.38 -1.75 19.37
C ALA A 74 8.04 -0.40 19.04
N ILE A 75 7.25 0.65 18.80
CA ILE A 75 7.76 2.02 18.58
C ILE A 75 8.43 2.57 19.83
N TRP A 76 7.83 2.39 21.02
CA TRP A 76 8.44 2.90 22.25
C TRP A 76 9.73 2.17 22.64
N LEU A 77 9.77 0.85 22.46
CA LEU A 77 10.99 0.06 22.60
C LEU A 77 12.08 0.58 21.64
N ALA A 78 11.75 0.76 20.37
CA ALA A 78 12.69 1.28 19.37
C ALA A 78 13.14 2.72 19.70
N LYS A 79 12.25 3.58 20.20
CA LYS A 79 12.59 4.94 20.64
C LYS A 79 13.54 4.96 21.83
N HIS A 80 13.31 4.09 22.81
CA HIS A 80 14.20 4.02 23.97
C HIS A 80 15.61 3.58 23.55
N ALA A 81 15.72 2.55 22.71
CA ALA A 81 16.99 2.11 22.14
C ALA A 81 17.69 3.23 21.34
N GLU A 82 16.94 3.99 20.53
CA GLU A 82 17.51 5.09 19.74
C GLU A 82 17.96 6.27 20.62
N TRP A 83 17.22 6.64 21.66
CA TRP A 83 17.66 7.65 22.63
C TRP A 83 18.93 7.22 23.36
N GLN A 84 19.05 5.93 23.70
CA GLN A 84 20.28 5.38 24.29
C GLN A 84 21.45 5.45 23.30
N ARG A 85 21.23 5.16 22.01
CA ARG A 85 22.24 5.31 20.95
C ARG A 85 22.74 6.75 20.87
N VAL A 86 21.83 7.72 20.79
CA VAL A 86 22.18 9.16 20.74
C VAL A 86 23.00 9.57 21.96
N ARG A 87 22.56 9.21 23.17
CA ARG A 87 23.31 9.48 24.40
C ARG A 87 24.72 8.89 24.33
N ASN A 88 24.83 7.61 23.96
CA ASN A 88 26.12 6.92 23.90
C ASN A 88 27.03 7.54 22.83
N LEU A 89 26.47 7.98 21.71
CA LEU A 89 27.20 8.68 20.64
C LEU A 89 27.74 10.02 21.15
N MET A 90 26.91 10.85 21.79
CA MET A 90 27.35 12.12 22.36
C MET A 90 28.47 11.91 23.39
N THR A 91 28.33 10.92 24.28
CA THR A 91 29.36 10.59 25.26
C THR A 91 30.66 10.14 24.60
N ALA A 92 30.58 9.25 23.61
CA ALA A 92 31.77 8.71 22.93
C ALA A 92 32.51 9.78 22.11
N ALA A 93 31.77 10.70 21.49
CA ALA A 93 32.33 11.77 20.67
C ALA A 93 32.65 13.05 21.46
N GLY A 94 32.30 13.11 22.75
CA GLY A 94 32.51 14.28 23.60
C GLY A 94 31.63 15.48 23.22
N TRP A 95 30.47 15.25 22.60
CA TRP A 95 29.57 16.31 22.17
C TRP A 95 28.75 16.85 23.33
N SER A 96 28.78 18.17 23.52
CA SER A 96 27.94 18.85 24.50
C SER A 96 26.50 19.04 24.02
N VAL A 97 26.29 19.10 22.70
CA VAL A 97 25.00 19.30 22.03
C VAL A 97 24.89 18.32 20.88
N TYR A 98 23.72 17.72 20.70
CA TYR A 98 23.47 16.81 19.59
C TYR A 98 23.09 17.58 18.32
N GLU A 99 23.91 17.43 17.28
CA GLU A 99 23.62 17.88 15.93
C GLU A 99 23.44 16.65 15.01
N PRO A 100 22.24 16.42 14.47
CA PRO A 100 21.95 15.26 13.62
C PRO A 100 22.91 15.09 12.43
N GLU A 101 23.43 16.18 11.91
CA GLU A 101 24.36 16.24 10.78
C GLU A 101 25.74 15.67 11.13
N GLN A 102 26.13 15.71 12.41
CA GLN A 102 27.37 15.10 12.91
C GLN A 102 27.21 13.59 13.12
N ASP A 103 25.97 13.10 13.29
CA ASP A 103 25.65 11.68 13.35
C ASP A 103 25.64 11.05 11.94
N ALA A 104 26.80 10.54 11.53
CA ALA A 104 26.99 9.90 10.24
C ALA A 104 26.03 8.71 10.02
N GLN A 105 25.84 7.88 11.05
CA GLN A 105 24.96 6.71 10.96
C GLN A 105 23.50 7.14 10.81
N GLY A 106 23.04 8.07 11.65
CA GLY A 106 21.69 8.62 11.54
C GLY A 106 21.43 9.34 10.22
N SER A 107 22.45 9.97 9.65
CA SER A 107 22.35 10.66 8.35
C SER A 107 22.20 9.69 7.19
N VAL A 108 22.91 8.55 7.20
CA VAL A 108 22.71 7.48 6.22
C VAL A 108 21.29 6.94 6.28
N TRP A 109 20.80 6.62 7.48
CA TRP A 109 19.44 6.12 7.66
C TRP A 109 18.36 7.13 7.22
N ALA A 110 18.56 8.42 7.48
CA ALA A 110 17.65 9.47 7.04
C ALA A 110 17.57 9.51 5.51
N ARG A 111 18.72 9.43 4.82
CA ARG A 111 18.77 9.40 3.35
C ARG A 111 18.10 8.14 2.77
N GLU A 112 18.40 6.95 3.28
CA GLU A 112 17.76 5.69 2.84
C GLU A 112 16.23 5.73 3.02
N ARG A 113 15.77 6.44 4.06
CA ARG A 113 14.34 6.66 4.31
C ARG A 113 13.75 7.59 3.26
N GLU A 114 14.41 8.70 2.96
CA GLU A 114 13.99 9.65 1.91
C GLU A 114 13.94 8.98 0.53
N GLU A 115 14.94 8.16 0.19
CA GLU A 115 14.98 7.39 -1.05
C GLU A 115 13.80 6.39 -1.15
N ARG A 116 13.49 5.67 -0.06
CA ARG A 116 12.31 4.78 -0.02
C ARG A 116 10.99 5.56 -0.17
N LEU A 117 10.87 6.72 0.48
CA LEU A 117 9.69 7.57 0.36
C LEU A 117 9.53 8.08 -1.07
N ALA A 118 10.61 8.59 -1.67
CA ALA A 118 10.62 9.08 -3.04
C ALA A 118 10.26 7.95 -4.03
N GLY A 119 10.83 6.76 -3.84
CA GLY A 119 10.51 5.58 -4.64
C GLY A 119 9.04 5.15 -4.51
N ALA A 120 8.48 5.16 -3.29
CA ALA A 120 7.07 4.85 -3.06
C ALA A 120 6.14 5.88 -3.70
N LEU A 121 6.45 7.17 -3.60
CA LEU A 121 5.69 8.25 -4.24
C LEU A 121 5.76 8.16 -5.76
N ALA A 122 6.93 7.88 -6.33
CA ALA A 122 7.11 7.68 -7.77
C ALA A 122 6.33 6.44 -8.27
N ALA A 123 6.34 5.34 -7.51
CA ALA A 123 5.55 4.15 -7.84
C ALA A 123 4.04 4.43 -7.78
N GLN A 124 3.59 5.21 -6.79
CA GLN A 124 2.20 5.64 -6.70
C GLN A 124 1.80 6.53 -7.88
N ALA A 125 2.64 7.50 -8.25
CA ALA A 125 2.43 8.37 -9.41
C ALA A 125 2.34 7.55 -10.71
N ALA A 126 3.29 6.65 -10.96
CA ALA A 126 3.28 5.78 -12.14
C ALA A 126 2.07 4.84 -12.19
N SER A 127 1.57 4.38 -11.04
CA SER A 127 0.33 3.60 -10.98
C SER A 127 -0.90 4.46 -11.27
N GLY A 128 -0.91 5.73 -10.83
CA GLY A 128 -1.97 6.69 -11.14
C GLY A 128 -2.00 7.05 -12.63
N GLU A 129 -0.85 7.26 -13.24
CA GLU A 129 -0.71 7.50 -14.69
C GLU A 129 -1.25 6.31 -15.50
N ARG A 130 -0.88 5.07 -15.15
CA ARG A 130 -1.42 3.87 -15.82
C ARG A 130 -2.92 3.70 -15.66
N GLN A 131 -3.48 4.05 -14.50
CA GLN A 131 -4.93 4.03 -14.28
C GLN A 131 -5.64 5.13 -15.07
N GLY A 132 -5.01 6.30 -15.20
CA GLY A 132 -5.50 7.38 -16.06
C GLY A 132 -5.50 6.98 -17.54
N GLU A 133 -4.40 6.39 -18.03
CA GLU A 133 -4.31 5.87 -19.40
C GLU A 133 -5.33 4.76 -19.68
N GLU A 134 -5.59 3.86 -18.72
CA GLU A 134 -6.63 2.83 -18.87
C GLU A 134 -8.05 3.40 -18.80
N ALA A 135 -8.28 4.48 -18.04
CA ALA A 135 -9.56 5.18 -17.97
C ALA A 135 -9.84 6.05 -19.20
N ASP A 136 -8.80 6.61 -19.82
CA ASP A 136 -8.88 7.40 -21.05
C ASP A 136 -8.98 6.54 -22.32
N GLU A 137 -8.80 5.22 -22.22
CA GLU A 137 -9.13 4.28 -23.29
C GLU A 137 -10.66 4.26 -23.47
N LEU A 138 -11.19 4.94 -24.50
CA LEU A 138 -12.61 4.96 -24.83
C LEU A 138 -13.12 3.53 -25.12
N ARG A 139 -13.68 2.88 -24.10
CA ARG A 139 -14.31 1.56 -24.23
C ARG A 139 -15.78 1.72 -24.60
N ALA A 140 -16.13 1.27 -25.81
CA ALA A 140 -17.52 1.15 -26.22
C ALA A 140 -18.16 -0.06 -25.51
N GLU A 141 -19.02 0.19 -24.52
CA GLU A 141 -19.79 -0.85 -23.84
C GLU A 141 -21.15 -1.06 -24.52
N VAL A 142 -21.49 -2.32 -24.79
CA VAL A 142 -22.81 -2.72 -25.32
C VAL A 142 -23.57 -3.45 -24.23
N GLN A 143 -24.62 -2.83 -23.69
CA GLN A 143 -25.51 -3.48 -22.72
C GLN A 143 -26.63 -4.22 -23.44
N LEU A 144 -26.74 -5.52 -23.18
CA LEU A 144 -27.77 -6.39 -23.71
C LEU A 144 -28.67 -6.86 -22.58
N SER A 145 -29.97 -6.97 -22.83
CA SER A 145 -30.88 -7.61 -21.90
C SER A 145 -30.55 -9.11 -21.73
N ALA A 146 -31.09 -9.75 -20.69
CA ALA A 146 -30.70 -11.11 -20.31
C ALA A 146 -30.97 -12.16 -21.42
N ALA A 147 -32.08 -12.03 -22.15
CA ALA A 147 -32.46 -12.96 -23.22
C ALA A 147 -31.46 -12.97 -24.40
N PRO A 148 -31.16 -11.84 -25.07
CA PRO A 148 -30.15 -11.80 -26.12
C PRO A 148 -28.75 -12.15 -25.60
N SER A 149 -28.40 -11.77 -24.37
CA SER A 149 -27.13 -12.18 -23.75
C SER A 149 -26.94 -13.70 -23.71
N ARG A 150 -27.98 -14.45 -23.30
CA ARG A 150 -27.93 -15.92 -23.28
C ARG A 150 -27.80 -16.53 -24.68
N LEU A 151 -28.44 -15.92 -25.67
CA LEU A 151 -28.35 -16.37 -27.07
C LEU A 151 -26.93 -16.19 -27.61
N ILE A 152 -26.33 -15.02 -27.40
CA ILE A 152 -24.94 -14.74 -27.79
C ILE A 152 -23.98 -15.72 -27.10
N GLN A 153 -24.15 -15.96 -25.80
CA GLN A 153 -23.33 -16.93 -25.07
C GLN A 153 -23.45 -18.36 -25.63
N THR A 154 -24.67 -18.78 -26.00
CA THR A 154 -24.91 -20.10 -26.59
C THR A 154 -24.21 -20.24 -27.95
N VAL A 155 -24.29 -19.20 -28.80
CA VAL A 155 -23.63 -19.19 -30.11
C VAL A 155 -22.11 -19.19 -29.98
N ALA A 156 -21.56 -18.34 -29.09
CA ALA A 156 -20.15 -18.30 -28.76
C ALA A 156 -19.63 -19.68 -28.31
N SER A 157 -20.36 -20.34 -27.40
CA SER A 157 -19.99 -21.66 -26.87
C SER A 157 -19.97 -22.74 -27.95
N ARG A 158 -20.91 -22.70 -28.91
CA ARG A 158 -21.01 -23.68 -30.00
C ARG A 158 -19.96 -23.49 -31.09
N THR A 159 -19.48 -22.27 -31.27
CA THR A 159 -18.55 -21.90 -32.37
C THR A 159 -17.10 -21.72 -31.89
N GLY A 160 -16.88 -21.68 -30.57
CA GLY A 160 -15.57 -21.39 -29.98
C GLY A 160 -15.17 -19.91 -30.03
N LEU A 161 -16.05 -19.04 -30.52
CA LEU A 161 -15.81 -17.60 -30.63
C LEU A 161 -16.03 -16.90 -29.28
N ARG A 162 -15.41 -15.74 -29.09
CA ARG A 162 -15.75 -14.84 -27.98
C ARG A 162 -17.09 -14.14 -28.26
N PRO A 163 -17.90 -13.83 -27.23
CA PRO A 163 -19.15 -13.07 -27.40
C PRO A 163 -18.99 -11.77 -28.19
N SER A 164 -17.87 -11.06 -28.03
CA SER A 164 -17.56 -9.85 -28.79
C SER A 164 -17.38 -10.09 -30.29
N GLN A 165 -16.82 -11.24 -30.70
CA GLN A 165 -16.66 -11.59 -32.11
C GLN A 165 -18.01 -11.91 -32.77
N VAL A 166 -18.89 -12.59 -32.02
CA VAL A 166 -20.27 -12.84 -32.48
C VAL A 166 -21.03 -11.53 -32.68
N LEU A 167 -20.89 -10.58 -31.75
CA LEU A 167 -21.50 -9.26 -31.86
C LEU A 167 -20.93 -8.44 -33.02
N ALA A 168 -19.62 -8.49 -33.26
CA ALA A 168 -19.00 -7.83 -34.40
C ALA A 168 -19.56 -8.35 -35.75
N GLN A 169 -19.67 -9.66 -35.90
CA GLN A 169 -20.20 -10.27 -37.12
C GLN A 169 -21.70 -10.01 -37.32
N LEU A 170 -22.47 -9.88 -36.23
CA LEU A 170 -23.85 -9.42 -36.29
C LEU A 170 -23.91 -7.97 -36.79
N ALA A 171 -23.07 -7.09 -36.24
CA ALA A 171 -23.02 -5.68 -36.61
C ALA A 171 -22.62 -5.47 -38.08
N GLU A 172 -21.64 -6.22 -38.57
CA GLU A 172 -21.18 -6.21 -39.97
C GLU A 172 -22.29 -6.62 -40.97
N ARG A 173 -23.31 -7.34 -40.51
CA ARG A 173 -24.38 -7.89 -41.34
C ARG A 173 -25.72 -7.18 -41.14
N ILE A 174 -25.73 -6.07 -40.41
CA ILE A 174 -26.93 -5.26 -40.25
C ILE A 174 -27.35 -4.69 -41.62
N VAL A 175 -28.60 -4.95 -41.98
CA VAL A 175 -29.30 -4.31 -43.09
C VAL A 175 -30.37 -3.42 -42.49
N VAL A 176 -30.32 -2.14 -42.83
CA VAL A 176 -31.34 -1.15 -42.47
C VAL A 176 -32.25 -0.95 -43.68
N ALA A 177 -33.52 -1.28 -43.53
CA ALA A 177 -34.52 -1.06 -44.56
C ALA A 177 -34.91 0.43 -44.66
N GLU A 178 -35.57 0.83 -45.75
CA GLU A 178 -35.97 2.22 -45.99
C GLU A 178 -36.90 2.79 -44.91
N ASP A 179 -37.63 1.92 -44.20
CA ASP A 179 -38.49 2.26 -43.06
C ASP A 179 -37.75 2.37 -41.72
N GLY A 180 -36.42 2.17 -41.72
CA GLY A 180 -35.57 2.18 -40.52
C GLY A 180 -35.52 0.85 -39.78
N THR A 181 -36.16 -0.21 -40.29
CA THR A 181 -36.11 -1.54 -39.68
C THR A 181 -34.70 -2.13 -39.78
N VAL A 182 -34.15 -2.53 -38.64
CA VAL A 182 -32.84 -3.20 -38.54
C VAL A 182 -33.05 -4.71 -38.57
N SER A 183 -32.43 -5.38 -39.54
CA SER A 183 -32.45 -6.84 -39.65
C SER A 183 -31.05 -7.38 -39.91
N VAL A 184 -30.82 -8.64 -39.57
CA VAL A 184 -29.58 -9.36 -39.91
C VAL A 184 -29.97 -10.60 -40.72
N PRO A 185 -29.51 -10.75 -41.96
CA PRO A 185 -29.73 -11.95 -42.75
C PRO A 185 -29.16 -13.20 -42.07
N PRO A 186 -29.74 -14.39 -42.30
CA PRO A 186 -29.21 -15.64 -41.75
C PRO A 186 -27.74 -15.84 -42.14
N PHE A 187 -26.91 -16.16 -41.15
CA PHE A 187 -25.50 -16.49 -41.36
C PHE A 187 -25.00 -17.49 -40.33
N THR A 188 -23.83 -18.07 -40.60
CA THR A 188 -23.11 -18.93 -39.65
C THR A 188 -21.85 -18.21 -39.19
N PRO A 189 -21.66 -17.96 -37.88
CA PRO A 189 -20.45 -17.32 -37.39
C PRO A 189 -19.21 -18.17 -37.65
N SER A 190 -18.13 -17.55 -38.11
CA SER A 190 -16.84 -18.22 -38.38
C SER A 190 -15.67 -17.36 -37.92
N TRP A 191 -14.46 -17.93 -37.86
CA TRP A 191 -13.23 -17.18 -37.59
C TRP A 191 -12.83 -16.29 -38.75
#